data_AF-A0A2D4N305-F1
#
_entry.id   AF-A0A2D4N305-F1
#
_cell.length_a   1.000
_cell.length_b   1.000
_cell.length_c   1.000
_cell.angle_alpha   90.00
_cell.angle_beta   90.00
_cell.angle_gamma   90.00
#
_symmetry.space_group_name_H-M   'P 1'
#
loop_
_entity.id
_entity.type
_entity.pdbx_description
1 polymer ?
#
loop_
_entity_poly.entity_id
_entity_poly.type
_entity_poly.pdbx_seq_one_letter_code
_entity_poly.pdbx_strand_id
1 'polypeptide(L)'
;PYHRASNADYRGSGFDRGHLAASANHKWSQKAMGDTFYLSNIAPQNPHLNQNAWNNLEKYSRSLTKTHQNVYVCTGPLFLPRMEPDGKVYVKYQVIGQNHVAVPTHFFKVLILEKPQGEVELQSYVMPNAPVDENVPLERFLVPIESIERSSGLLFVPNIMKKTTRLKAITAGSSA
;
A
#
# COMPACT_ATOMS: atom_id res chain seq x y z
N PRO A 1 -25.87 4.45 4.52
CA PRO A 1 -25.74 5.68 3.69
C PRO A 1 -24.63 6.63 4.14
N TYR A 2 -24.34 6.71 5.44
CA TYR A 2 -23.44 7.72 6.01
C TYR A 2 -21.94 7.52 5.77
N HIS A 3 -21.46 6.28 5.57
CA HIS A 3 -20.02 5.96 5.54
C HIS A 3 -19.59 5.34 4.20
N ARG A 4 -20.08 5.88 3.07
CA ARG A 4 -19.79 5.34 1.74
C ARG A 4 -19.31 6.43 0.81
N ALA A 5 -18.10 6.26 0.26
CA ALA A 5 -17.58 7.10 -0.80
C ALA A 5 -18.39 6.97 -2.10
N SER A 6 -18.43 8.03 -2.87
CA SER A 6 -19.07 8.11 -4.19
C SER A 6 -18.13 8.72 -5.22
N ASN A 7 -18.41 8.52 -6.52
CA ASN A 7 -17.62 9.15 -7.58
C ASN A 7 -17.67 10.69 -7.53
N ALA A 8 -18.74 11.26 -6.95
CA ALA A 8 -18.87 12.70 -6.80
C ALA A 8 -17.84 13.27 -5.79
N ASP A 9 -17.41 12.49 -4.80
CA ASP A 9 -16.41 12.94 -3.82
C ASP A 9 -15.02 13.10 -4.44
N TYR A 10 -14.71 12.29 -5.45
CA TYR A 10 -13.42 12.31 -6.16
C TYR A 10 -13.41 13.33 -7.31
N ARG A 11 -14.56 13.62 -7.92
CA ARG A 11 -14.65 14.50 -9.10
C ARG A 11 -14.19 15.92 -8.73
N GLY A 12 -13.18 16.43 -9.43
CA GLY A 12 -12.63 17.76 -9.20
C GLY A 12 -11.80 17.91 -7.91
N SER A 13 -11.55 16.81 -7.18
CA SER A 13 -10.76 16.85 -5.93
C SER A 13 -9.26 17.04 -6.14
N GLY A 14 -8.76 16.78 -7.36
CA GLY A 14 -7.34 16.71 -7.67
C GLY A 14 -6.68 15.36 -7.35
N PHE A 15 -7.42 14.39 -6.80
CA PHE A 15 -6.93 13.04 -6.51
C PHE A 15 -7.47 12.02 -7.50
N ASP A 16 -6.62 11.06 -7.86
CA ASP A 16 -7.02 9.87 -8.57
C ASP A 16 -7.77 8.91 -7.63
N ARG A 17 -8.59 8.05 -8.24
CA ARG A 17 -9.17 6.87 -7.61
C ARG A 17 -8.12 5.75 -7.59
N GLY A 18 -7.18 5.85 -6.66
CA GLY A 18 -6.07 4.91 -6.49
C GLY A 18 -6.54 3.55 -5.99
N HIS A 19 -6.21 2.48 -6.71
CA HIS A 19 -6.60 1.11 -6.34
C HIS A 19 -5.67 0.55 -5.25
N LEU A 20 -6.23 -0.08 -4.22
CA LEU A 20 -5.44 -0.82 -3.22
C LEU A 20 -5.10 -2.23 -3.72
N ALA A 21 -6.11 -2.95 -4.21
CA ALA A 21 -5.96 -4.13 -5.05
C ALA A 21 -6.02 -3.71 -6.53
N ALA A 22 -4.88 -3.75 -7.23
CA ALA A 22 -4.77 -3.29 -8.60
C ALA A 22 -5.52 -4.19 -9.59
N SER A 23 -6.32 -3.59 -10.47
CA SER A 23 -7.10 -4.30 -11.50
C SER A 23 -6.23 -5.22 -12.38
N ALA A 24 -5.00 -4.79 -12.68
CA ALA A 24 -4.04 -5.55 -13.48
C ALA A 24 -3.58 -6.88 -12.84
N ASN A 25 -3.80 -7.07 -11.53
CA ASN A 25 -3.52 -8.32 -10.84
C ASN A 25 -4.62 -9.38 -11.08
N HIS A 26 -5.80 -8.96 -11.56
CA HIS A 26 -7.00 -9.80 -11.65
C HIS A 26 -7.46 -10.02 -13.10
N LYS A 27 -6.55 -9.97 -14.07
CA LYS A 27 -6.84 -10.14 -15.51
C LYS A 27 -7.43 -11.52 -15.88
N TRP A 28 -7.31 -12.51 -15.00
CA TRP A 28 -7.85 -13.85 -15.21
C TRP A 28 -9.39 -13.92 -15.17
N SER A 29 -10.06 -12.90 -14.63
CA SER A 29 -11.52 -12.85 -14.54
C SER A 29 -12.04 -11.42 -14.63
N GLN A 30 -12.97 -11.18 -15.55
CA GLN A 30 -13.64 -9.88 -15.68
C GLN A 30 -14.39 -9.48 -14.41
N LYS A 31 -14.98 -10.46 -13.71
CA LYS A 31 -15.64 -10.21 -12.42
C LYS A 31 -14.62 -9.77 -11.37
N ALA A 32 -13.52 -10.52 -11.22
CA ALA A 32 -12.49 -10.18 -10.24
C ALA A 32 -11.86 -8.80 -10.51
N MET A 33 -11.63 -8.47 -11.79
CA MET A 33 -11.20 -7.14 -12.19
C MET A 33 -12.27 -6.10 -11.85
N GLY A 34 -13.54 -6.34 -12.18
CA GLY A 34 -14.66 -5.44 -11.88
C GLY A 34 -14.81 -5.15 -10.38
N ASP A 35 -14.63 -6.16 -9.53
CA ASP A 35 -14.69 -6.01 -8.07
C ASP A 35 -13.62 -5.02 -7.55
N THR A 36 -12.50 -4.84 -8.26
CA THR A 36 -11.45 -3.87 -7.86
C THR A 36 -11.87 -2.40 -8.05
N PHE A 37 -12.90 -2.13 -8.85
CA PHE A 37 -13.41 -0.77 -9.09
C PHE A 37 -14.43 -0.31 -8.03
N TYR A 38 -14.81 -1.16 -7.08
CA TYR A 38 -15.59 -0.72 -5.93
C TYR A 38 -14.81 0.30 -5.11
N LEU A 39 -15.44 1.43 -4.76
CA LEU A 39 -14.77 2.52 -4.02
C LEU A 39 -14.31 2.12 -2.60
N SER A 40 -14.75 0.98 -2.08
CA SER A 40 -14.21 0.37 -0.86
C SER A 40 -12.78 -0.17 -1.02
N ASN A 41 -12.32 -0.37 -2.26
CA ASN A 41 -10.94 -0.73 -2.63
C ASN A 41 -10.13 0.51 -3.10
N ILE A 42 -10.70 1.70 -2.98
CA ILE A 42 -10.13 2.93 -3.53
C ILE A 42 -9.80 3.91 -2.41
N ALA A 43 -8.67 4.59 -2.54
CA ALA A 43 -8.31 5.73 -1.72
C ALA A 43 -7.92 6.93 -2.60
N PRO A 44 -8.10 8.19 -2.13
CA PRO A 44 -7.60 9.37 -2.83
C PRO A 44 -6.07 9.32 -2.93
N GLN A 45 -5.57 9.19 -4.16
CA GLN A 45 -4.13 9.06 -4.40
C GLN A 45 -3.64 10.20 -5.28
N ASN A 46 -2.47 10.74 -4.96
CA ASN A 46 -1.81 11.75 -5.78
C ASN A 46 -1.64 11.19 -7.21
N PRO A 47 -2.07 11.92 -8.26
CA PRO A 47 -2.03 11.39 -9.63
C PRO A 47 -0.63 10.98 -10.09
N HIS A 48 0.40 11.76 -9.75
CA HIS A 48 1.78 11.45 -10.11
C HIS A 48 2.28 10.18 -9.41
N LEU A 49 1.96 10.00 -8.12
CA LEU A 49 2.26 8.75 -7.41
C LEU A 49 1.57 7.55 -8.06
N ASN A 50 0.25 7.65 -8.26
CA ASN A 50 -0.60 6.56 -8.75
C ASN A 50 -0.14 6.04 -10.12
N GLN A 51 0.18 6.96 -11.04
CA GLN A 51 0.48 6.63 -12.43
C GLN A 51 1.94 6.16 -12.62
N ASN A 52 2.84 6.56 -11.71
CA ASN A 52 4.29 6.33 -11.81
C ASN A 52 4.82 5.37 -10.72
N ALA A 53 5.46 5.89 -9.67
CA ALA A 53 6.19 5.08 -8.68
C ALA A 53 5.34 3.97 -8.03
N TRP A 54 4.06 4.24 -7.74
CA TRP A 54 3.17 3.23 -7.19
C TRP A 54 2.85 2.10 -8.19
N ASN A 55 2.57 2.47 -9.44
CA ASN A 55 2.40 1.50 -10.53
C ASN A 55 3.67 0.68 -10.80
N ASN A 56 4.86 1.27 -10.63
CA ASN A 56 6.13 0.53 -10.69
C ASN A 56 6.23 -0.51 -9.58
N LEU A 57 5.86 -0.15 -8.34
CA LEU A 57 5.80 -1.09 -7.22
C LEU A 57 4.77 -2.22 -7.46
N GLU A 58 3.63 -1.93 -8.10
CA GLU A 58 2.65 -2.95 -8.49
C GLU A 58 3.16 -3.88 -9.60
N LYS A 59 3.86 -3.34 -10.61
CA LYS A 59 4.53 -4.14 -11.65
C LYS A 59 5.59 -5.05 -11.04
N TYR A 60 6.39 -4.52 -10.12
CA TYR A 60 7.38 -5.29 -9.36
C TYR A 60 6.71 -6.42 -8.57
N SER A 61 5.65 -6.12 -7.82
CA SER A 61 4.88 -7.12 -7.05
C SER A 61 4.38 -8.27 -7.95
N ARG A 62 3.88 -7.95 -9.15
CA ARG A 62 3.49 -8.97 -10.14
C ARG A 62 4.68 -9.76 -10.69
N SER A 63 5.84 -9.14 -10.85
CA SER A 63 7.03 -9.82 -11.38
C SER A 63 7.54 -10.92 -10.42
N LEU A 64 7.32 -10.76 -9.11
CA LEU A 64 7.74 -11.72 -8.10
C LEU A 64 7.04 -13.07 -8.21
N THR A 65 5.89 -13.16 -8.89
CA THR A 65 5.21 -14.44 -9.15
C THR A 65 6.00 -15.35 -10.08
N LYS A 66 7.05 -14.84 -10.73
CA LYS A 66 7.97 -15.65 -11.56
C LYS A 66 9.02 -16.38 -10.74
N THR A 67 9.32 -15.91 -9.52
CA THR A 67 10.41 -16.42 -8.67
C THR A 67 9.92 -16.98 -7.34
N HIS A 68 8.70 -16.67 -6.94
CA HIS A 68 8.08 -17.16 -5.70
C HIS A 68 6.88 -18.06 -6.01
N GLN A 69 6.68 -19.07 -5.17
CA GLN A 69 5.57 -20.02 -5.31
C GLN A 69 4.23 -19.34 -5.07
N ASN A 70 4.12 -18.55 -4.00
CA ASN A 70 2.96 -17.72 -3.70
C ASN A 70 3.39 -16.28 -3.39
N VAL A 71 2.60 -15.32 -3.86
CA VAL A 71 2.79 -13.89 -3.57
C VAL A 71 1.48 -13.35 -3.03
N TYR A 72 1.47 -12.99 -1.74
CA TYR A 72 0.35 -12.29 -1.14
C TYR A 72 0.71 -10.82 -0.96
N VAL A 73 -0.26 -9.94 -1.21
CA VAL A 73 -0.08 -8.49 -1.13
C VAL A 73 -1.15 -7.92 -0.22
N CYS A 74 -0.73 -7.27 0.86
CA CYS A 74 -1.60 -6.39 1.63
C CYS A 74 -1.24 -4.94 1.33
N THR A 75 -2.24 -4.14 0.95
CA THR A 75 -2.07 -2.73 0.63
C THR A 75 -3.03 -1.91 1.49
N GLY A 76 -2.59 -0.77 2.00
CA GLY A 76 -3.49 0.12 2.71
C GLY A 76 -2.97 1.55 2.90
N PRO A 77 -3.84 2.44 3.37
CA PRO A 77 -3.47 3.82 3.68
C PRO A 77 -2.77 3.94 5.05
N LEU A 78 -2.00 5.01 5.22
CA LEU A 78 -1.44 5.45 6.51
C LEU A 78 -1.71 6.94 6.75
N PHE A 79 -1.92 7.27 8.01
CA PHE A 79 -2.09 8.65 8.51
C PHE A 79 -0.96 8.95 9.50
N LEU A 80 0.21 9.25 8.96
CA LEU A 80 1.42 9.45 9.73
C LEU A 80 1.44 10.85 10.34
N PRO A 81 1.83 10.97 11.63
CA PRO A 81 1.91 12.25 12.28
C PRO A 81 3.15 13.03 11.82
N ARG A 82 3.12 14.35 11.99
CA ARG A 82 4.28 15.22 11.83
C ARG A 82 4.37 16.21 12.99
N MET A 83 5.59 16.61 13.32
CA MET A 83 5.83 17.68 14.29
C MET A 83 5.57 19.03 13.62
N GLU A 84 4.80 19.89 14.26
CA GLU A 84 4.52 21.25 13.82
C GLU A 84 5.42 22.26 14.58
N PRO A 85 5.52 23.54 14.14
CA PRO A 85 6.41 24.53 14.77
C PRO A 85 6.15 24.81 16.26
N ASP A 86 4.98 24.44 16.78
CA ASP A 86 4.64 24.52 18.21
C ASP A 86 5.26 23.38 19.05
N GLY A 87 6.05 22.50 18.43
CA GLY A 87 6.71 21.35 19.06
C GLY A 87 5.77 20.17 19.34
N LYS A 88 4.50 20.24 18.92
CA LYS A 88 3.54 19.15 19.10
C LYS A 88 3.42 18.31 17.84
N VAL A 89 2.93 17.08 18.04
CA VAL A 89 2.81 16.07 16.99
C VAL A 89 1.33 15.92 16.63
N TYR A 90 1.01 16.12 15.34
CA TYR A 90 -0.36 16.06 14.84
C TYR A 90 -0.47 15.13 13.64
N VAL A 91 -1.61 14.46 13.54
CA VAL A 91 -2.06 13.82 12.30
C VAL A 91 -2.96 14.79 11.58
N LYS A 92 -2.54 15.24 10.38
CA LYS A 92 -3.32 16.15 9.54
C LYS A 92 -3.47 15.54 8.15
N TYR A 93 -4.72 15.38 7.72
CA TYR A 93 -5.06 14.91 6.39
C TYR A 93 -6.26 15.68 5.83
N GLN A 94 -6.33 15.79 4.51
CA GLN A 94 -7.49 16.36 3.83
C GLN A 94 -8.65 15.35 3.82
N VAL A 95 -9.88 15.85 3.85
CA VAL A 95 -11.07 15.08 3.47
C VAL A 95 -11.66 15.68 2.20
N ILE A 96 -12.19 14.85 1.30
CA ILE A 96 -12.76 15.29 0.02
C ILE A 96 -14.24 14.91 -0.10
N GLY A 97 -14.97 15.72 -0.87
CA GLY A 97 -16.38 15.50 -1.15
C GLY A 97 -17.30 15.70 0.05
N GLN A 98 -18.60 15.50 -0.17
CA GLN A 98 -19.63 15.63 0.87
C GLN A 98 -19.56 14.51 1.89
N ASN A 99 -19.00 13.36 1.51
CA ASN A 99 -18.85 12.20 2.40
C ASN A 99 -17.53 12.23 3.21
N HIS A 100 -16.75 13.33 3.11
CA HIS A 100 -15.50 13.52 3.83
C HIS A 100 -14.52 12.32 3.70
N VAL A 101 -14.30 11.86 2.46
CA VAL A 101 -13.39 10.75 2.20
C VAL A 101 -11.96 11.17 2.56
N ALA A 102 -11.33 10.47 3.49
CA ALA A 102 -10.00 10.80 3.97
C ALA A 102 -8.93 10.57 2.90
N VAL A 103 -8.05 11.56 2.70
CA VAL A 103 -6.87 11.49 1.84
C VAL A 103 -5.70 10.98 2.68
N PRO A 104 -5.16 9.78 2.42
CA PRO A 104 -4.03 9.24 3.19
C PRO A 104 -2.81 10.13 3.06
N THR A 105 -1.99 10.18 4.11
CA THR A 105 -0.68 10.86 4.04
C THR A 105 0.35 10.00 3.30
N HIS A 106 0.24 8.68 3.43
CA HIS A 106 1.14 7.68 2.87
C HIS A 106 0.32 6.43 2.52
N PHE A 107 0.92 5.55 1.72
CA PHE A 107 0.42 4.21 1.48
C PHE A 107 1.49 3.19 1.87
N PHE A 108 1.02 2.03 2.34
CA PHE A 108 1.88 0.88 2.60
C PHE A 108 1.57 -0.27 1.63
N LYS A 109 2.58 -1.09 1.36
CA LYS A 109 2.43 -2.39 0.71
C LYS A 109 3.31 -3.42 1.40
N VAL A 110 2.70 -4.48 1.92
CA VAL A 110 3.38 -5.64 2.51
C VAL A 110 3.27 -6.80 1.54
N LEU A 111 4.41 -7.28 1.06
CA LEU A 111 4.54 -8.45 0.22
C LEU A 111 4.94 -9.63 1.10
N ILE A 112 4.14 -10.68 1.09
CA ILE A 112 4.41 -11.96 1.76
C ILE A 112 4.74 -12.96 0.66
N LEU A 113 5.99 -13.38 0.62
CA LEU A 113 6.58 -14.11 -0.50
C LEU A 113 6.95 -15.51 -0.05
N GLU A 114 6.24 -16.52 -0.54
CA GLU A 114 6.53 -17.91 -0.22
C GLU A 114 7.49 -18.50 -1.24
N LYS A 115 8.65 -18.98 -0.76
CA LYS A 115 9.63 -19.69 -1.57
C LYS A 115 9.27 -21.19 -1.64
N PRO A 116 9.67 -21.90 -2.70
CA PRO A 116 9.38 -23.33 -2.86
C PRO A 116 9.78 -24.23 -1.67
N GLN A 117 10.74 -23.81 -0.85
CA GLN A 117 11.24 -24.54 0.32
C GLN A 117 10.50 -24.19 1.62
N GLY A 118 9.38 -23.45 1.55
CA GLY A 118 8.53 -23.06 2.68
C GLY A 118 9.06 -21.88 3.52
N GLU A 119 10.16 -21.25 3.09
CA GLU A 119 10.62 -19.98 3.64
C GLU A 119 9.68 -18.86 3.19
N VAL A 120 9.28 -18.01 4.12
CA VAL A 120 8.50 -16.81 3.83
C VAL A 120 9.41 -15.58 3.96
N GLU A 121 9.49 -14.83 2.88
CA GLU A 121 10.15 -13.52 2.85
C GLU A 121 9.10 -12.41 2.97
N LEU A 122 9.38 -11.39 3.78
CA LEU A 122 8.56 -10.19 3.90
C LEU A 122 9.30 -9.00 3.31
N GLN A 123 8.62 -8.27 2.43
CA GLN A 123 9.07 -6.98 1.96
C GLN A 123 7.98 -5.94 2.21
N SER A 124 8.34 -4.86 2.91
CA SER A 124 7.40 -3.87 3.41
C SER A 124 7.77 -2.49 2.90
N TYR A 125 6.88 -1.87 2.14
CA TYR A 125 7.12 -0.60 1.48
C TYR A 125 6.19 0.49 2.02
N VAL A 126 6.69 1.71 2.17
CA VAL A 126 5.89 2.91 2.48
C VAL A 126 6.27 4.03 1.51
N MET A 127 5.28 4.62 0.86
CA MET A 127 5.45 5.78 -0.03
C MET A 127 4.55 6.94 0.42
N PRO A 128 5.02 8.19 0.38
CA PRO A 128 4.19 9.36 0.66
C PRO A 128 3.14 9.55 -0.43
N ASN A 129 1.94 10.02 -0.05
CA ASN A 129 0.87 10.35 -0.99
C ASN A 129 1.13 11.72 -1.67
N ALA A 130 2.25 11.81 -2.36
CA ALA A 130 2.78 13.01 -3.01
C ALA A 130 3.53 12.60 -4.29
N PRO A 131 3.93 13.54 -5.15
CA PRO A 131 4.81 13.21 -6.28
C PRO A 131 6.10 12.54 -5.77
N VAL A 132 6.41 11.36 -6.31
CA VAL A 132 7.61 10.59 -6.03
C VAL A 132 8.31 10.35 -7.37
N ASP A 133 9.59 10.76 -7.46
CA ASP A 133 10.42 10.51 -8.64
C ASP A 133 10.52 9.01 -8.92
N GLU A 134 10.05 8.61 -10.10
CA GLU A 134 9.98 7.22 -10.54
C GLU A 134 11.34 6.55 -10.75
N ASN A 135 12.42 7.33 -10.80
CA ASN A 135 13.79 6.84 -10.92
C ASN A 135 14.39 6.43 -9.56
N VAL A 136 13.75 6.80 -8.45
CA VAL A 136 14.18 6.37 -7.13
C VAL A 136 13.97 4.85 -7.02
N PRO A 137 15.01 4.05 -6.72
CA PRO A 137 14.88 2.60 -6.60
C PRO A 137 13.87 2.21 -5.53
N LEU A 138 13.04 1.18 -5.79
CA LEU A 138 11.97 0.76 -4.88
C LEU A 138 12.47 0.38 -3.49
N GLU A 139 13.70 -0.13 -3.41
CA GLU A 139 14.38 -0.53 -2.18
C GLU A 139 14.57 0.63 -1.20
N ARG A 140 14.59 1.88 -1.69
CA ARG A 140 14.64 3.08 -0.85
C ARG A 140 13.38 3.30 -0.03
N PHE A 141 12.27 2.68 -0.43
CA PHE A 141 10.98 2.75 0.27
C PHE A 141 10.75 1.56 1.20
N LEU A 142 11.71 0.64 1.32
CA LEU A 142 11.65 -0.46 2.28
C LEU A 142 11.69 0.08 3.72
N VAL A 143 10.80 -0.43 4.56
CA VAL A 143 10.72 -0.13 5.98
C VAL A 143 10.61 -1.42 6.79
N PRO A 144 11.01 -1.43 8.07
CA PRO A 144 10.67 -2.54 8.97
C PRO A 144 9.15 -2.77 9.02
N ILE A 145 8.72 -4.03 9.00
CA ILE A 145 7.29 -4.37 9.06
C ILE A 145 6.65 -3.81 10.35
N GLU A 146 7.41 -3.77 11.43
CA GLU A 146 6.99 -3.26 12.74
C GLU A 146 6.62 -1.78 12.68
N SER A 147 7.20 -0.99 11.77
CA SER A 147 6.83 0.42 11.63
C SER A 147 5.45 0.56 10.98
N ILE A 148 5.10 -0.32 10.04
CA ILE A 148 3.75 -0.39 9.45
C ILE A 148 2.76 -0.88 10.51
N GLU A 149 3.07 -1.94 11.25
CA GLU A 149 2.20 -2.46 12.32
C GLU A 149 1.91 -1.38 13.36
N ARG A 150 2.94 -0.68 13.85
CA ARG A 150 2.81 0.42 14.81
C ARG A 150 1.96 1.57 14.27
N SER A 151 2.12 1.93 13.00
CA SER A 151 1.45 3.11 12.43
C SER A 151 0.04 2.83 11.92
N SER A 152 -0.26 1.57 11.55
CA SER A 152 -1.56 1.16 11.02
C SER A 152 -2.48 0.54 12.08
N GLY A 153 -1.92 0.05 13.19
CA GLY A 153 -2.63 -0.76 14.18
C GLY A 153 -2.93 -2.19 13.71
N LEU A 154 -2.39 -2.61 12.56
CA LEU A 154 -2.51 -3.97 12.04
C LEU A 154 -1.38 -4.88 12.56
N LEU A 155 -1.62 -6.19 12.54
CA LEU A 155 -0.61 -7.21 12.86
C LEU A 155 -0.50 -8.21 11.70
N PHE A 156 0.70 -8.32 11.13
CA PHE A 156 1.05 -9.23 10.04
C PHE A 156 1.88 -10.40 10.56
N VAL A 157 2.98 -10.13 11.25
CA VAL A 157 3.98 -11.13 11.65
C VAL A 157 3.38 -12.23 12.52
N PRO A 158 2.60 -11.93 13.59
CA PRO A 158 2.00 -12.97 14.42
C PRO A 158 1.05 -13.89 13.65
N ASN A 159 0.39 -13.37 12.61
CA ASN A 159 -0.54 -14.15 11.79
C ASN A 159 0.20 -15.06 10.79
N ILE A 160 1.38 -14.64 10.32
CA ILE A 160 2.26 -15.43 9.47
C ILE A 160 2.96 -16.53 10.28
N MET A 161 3.46 -16.20 11.48
CA MET A 161 4.19 -17.13 12.33
C MET A 161 3.33 -18.29 12.86
N LYS A 162 2.00 -18.15 12.85
CA LYS A 162 1.07 -19.27 13.10
C LYS A 162 1.14 -20.36 12.02
N LYS A 163 1.64 -20.04 10.83
CA LYS A 163 1.70 -20.96 9.67
C LYS A 163 3.12 -21.42 9.33
N THR A 164 4.14 -20.62 9.63
CA THR A 164 5.55 -20.97 9.38
C THR A 164 6.47 -20.39 10.44
N THR A 165 7.55 -21.10 10.77
CA THR A 165 8.61 -20.60 11.67
C THR A 165 9.81 -20.02 10.91
N ARG A 166 9.82 -20.12 9.57
CA ARG A 166 10.93 -19.67 8.71
C ARG A 166 10.59 -18.34 8.03
N LEU A 167 10.74 -17.25 8.78
CA LEU A 167 10.42 -15.90 8.35
C LEU A 167 11.70 -15.07 8.16
N LYS A 168 11.86 -14.45 6.99
CA LYS A 168 12.93 -13.48 6.70
C LYS A 168 12.30 -12.13 6.33
N ALA A 169 12.51 -11.10 7.14
CA ALA A 169 12.10 -9.74 6.81
C ALA A 169 13.24 -8.99 6.12
N ILE A 170 12.94 -8.36 4.97
CA ILE A 170 13.89 -7.52 4.24
C ILE A 170 13.68 -6.07 4.65
N THR A 171 14.77 -5.41 5.05
CA THR A 171 14.79 -4.00 5.43
C THR A 171 15.79 -3.22 4.59
N ALA A 172 15.67 -1.90 4.51
CA ALA A 172 16.68 -1.06 3.88
C ALA A 172 18.07 -1.34 4.49
N GLY A 173 19.02 -1.82 3.66
CA GLY A 173 20.40 -2.12 4.08
C GLY A 173 20.71 -3.59 4.39
N SER A 174 19.71 -4.49 4.39
CA SER A 174 19.99 -5.93 4.41
C SER A 174 20.29 -6.41 2.99
N SER A 175 21.58 -6.38 2.61
CA SER A 175 22.05 -7.03 1.39
C SER A 175 21.70 -8.51 1.42
N ALA A 176 21.23 -9.04 0.28
CA ALA A 176 21.15 -10.48 0.05
C ALA A 176 22.54 -11.14 0.09
#